data_AF-A0A6V7M6E1-F1
#
_entry.id   AF-A0A6V7M6E1-F1
#
_cell.length_a   1.000
_cell.length_b   1.000
_cell.length_c   1.000
_cell.angle_alpha   90.00
_cell.angle_beta   90.00
_cell.angle_gamma   90.00
#
_symmetry.space_group_name_H-M   'P 1'
#
loop_
_entity.id
_entity.type
_entity.pdbx_description
1 polymer ?
#
loop_
_entity_poly.entity_id
_entity_poly.type
_entity_poly.pdbx_seq_one_letter_code
_entity_poly.pdbx_strand_id
1 'polypeptide(L)'
;MWKLNIIPEDENDPSNDRTQWDTLLELVNSNQSYFSTHQDESGLRIAAALVAIVDLIQELRPLYNEITEIAPQYDFDEETKGNGYRSFLYLVDRCIKHTTEICRQIAEGRGSKLFRKTNYM
;
A
#
# COMPACT_ATOMS: atom_id res chain seq x y z
N MET A 1 8.92 1.69 32.84
CA MET A 1 9.52 2.74 32.00
C MET A 1 9.41 2.29 30.55
N TRP A 2 8.33 2.68 29.86
CA TRP A 2 8.20 2.45 28.42
C TRP A 2 8.72 3.71 27.74
N LYS A 3 9.90 3.62 27.10
CA LYS A 3 10.38 4.72 26.27
C LYS A 3 9.49 4.76 25.03
N LEU A 4 8.71 5.83 24.90
CA LEU A 4 8.13 6.24 23.62
C LEU A 4 9.31 6.40 22.66
N ASN A 5 9.41 5.49 21.68
CA ASN A 5 10.21 5.75 20.50
C ASN A 5 9.55 6.95 19.82
N ILE A 6 10.21 8.09 19.90
CA ILE A 6 9.89 9.27 19.11
C ILE A 6 9.98 8.82 17.65
N ILE A 7 8.82 8.71 17.01
CA ILE A 7 8.70 8.52 15.57
C ILE A 7 9.34 9.77 14.96
N PRO A 8 10.37 9.64 14.10
CA PRO A 8 11.07 10.80 13.55
C PRO A 8 10.09 11.71 12.81
N GLU A 9 10.21 13.02 13.04
CA GLU A 9 9.31 14.08 12.53
C GLU A 9 9.21 14.16 10.99
N ASP A 10 10.05 13.43 10.27
CA ASP A 10 10.08 13.35 8.80
C ASP A 10 8.99 12.40 8.22
N GLU A 11 8.35 11.55 9.03
CA GLU A 11 7.35 10.58 8.53
C GLU A 11 5.96 11.19 8.24
N ASN A 12 5.77 12.50 8.46
CA ASN A 12 4.45 13.16 8.40
C ASN A 12 4.42 14.36 7.42
N ASP A 13 5.16 14.27 6.31
CA ASP A 13 4.94 15.16 5.17
C ASP A 13 3.76 14.62 4.34
N PRO A 14 2.61 15.31 4.23
CA PRO A 14 1.49 14.89 3.40
C PRO A 14 1.84 14.81 1.90
N SER A 15 3.00 15.33 1.49
CA SER A 15 3.56 15.09 0.16
C SER A 15 4.12 13.66 0.00
N ASN A 16 4.71 13.09 1.07
CA ASN A 16 5.25 11.73 1.09
C ASN A 16 4.14 10.67 0.95
N ASP A 17 2.99 10.87 1.59
CA ASP A 17 1.87 9.91 1.45
C ASP A 17 1.37 9.86 0.01
N ARG A 18 1.17 11.02 -0.65
CA ARG A 18 0.80 11.06 -2.07
C ARG A 18 1.77 10.25 -2.92
N THR A 19 3.07 10.34 -2.64
CA THR A 19 4.08 9.55 -3.36
C THR A 19 3.98 8.05 -3.12
N GLN A 20 3.56 7.60 -1.93
CA GLN A 20 3.41 6.16 -1.63
C GLN A 20 2.22 5.53 -2.37
N TRP A 21 1.07 6.22 -2.41
CA TRP A 21 -0.10 5.76 -3.18
C TRP A 21 0.21 5.64 -4.67
N ASP A 22 0.91 6.63 -5.23
CA ASP A 22 1.28 6.63 -6.65
C ASP A 22 2.35 5.55 -6.94
N THR A 23 3.35 5.39 -6.07
CA THR A 23 4.35 4.31 -6.16
C THR A 23 3.71 2.93 -6.17
N LEU A 24 2.72 2.69 -5.29
CA LEU A 24 1.99 1.43 -5.26
C LEU A 24 1.26 1.19 -6.58
N LEU A 25 0.56 2.21 -7.09
CA LEU A 25 -0.20 2.10 -8.34
C LEU A 25 0.72 1.79 -9.53
N GLU A 26 1.88 2.43 -9.62
CA GLU A 26 2.88 2.16 -10.65
C GLU A 26 3.40 0.71 -10.58
N LEU A 27 3.72 0.21 -9.39
CA LEU A 27 4.19 -1.17 -9.19
C LEU A 27 3.10 -2.19 -9.54
N VAL A 28 1.86 -1.94 -9.12
CA VAL A 28 0.72 -2.82 -9.42
C VAL A 28 0.48 -2.89 -10.93
N ASN A 29 0.45 -1.76 -11.63
CA ASN A 29 0.27 -1.69 -13.09
C ASN A 29 1.42 -2.38 -13.84
N SER A 30 2.67 -2.19 -13.39
CA SER A 30 3.84 -2.87 -13.94
C SER A 30 3.74 -4.39 -13.79
N ASN A 31 3.34 -4.87 -12.62
CA ASN A 31 3.15 -6.30 -12.37
C ASN A 31 1.97 -6.87 -13.16
N GLN A 32 0.87 -6.15 -13.24
CA GLN A 32 -0.32 -6.57 -14.00
C GLN A 32 0.02 -6.76 -15.48
N SER A 33 0.77 -5.81 -16.07
CA SER A 33 1.24 -5.89 -17.45
C SER A 33 2.17 -7.09 -17.69
N TYR A 34 2.94 -7.49 -16.69
CA TYR A 34 3.77 -8.70 -16.78
C TYR A 34 2.93 -9.97 -16.72
N PHE A 35 2.06 -10.10 -15.71
CA PHE A 35 1.27 -11.31 -15.50
C PHE A 35 0.13 -11.47 -16.52
N SER A 36 -0.33 -10.40 -17.18
CA SER A 36 -1.30 -10.51 -18.28
C SER A 36 -0.77 -11.30 -19.49
N THR A 37 0.55 -11.41 -19.63
CA THR A 37 1.19 -12.22 -20.68
C THR A 37 1.38 -13.69 -20.27
N HIS A 38 1.19 -14.03 -19.00
CA HIS A 38 1.37 -15.37 -18.45
C HIS A 38 -0.01 -16.01 -18.18
N GLN A 39 -0.24 -17.21 -18.74
CA GLN A 39 -1.52 -17.92 -18.60
C GLN A 39 -1.44 -19.14 -17.67
N ASP A 40 -0.43 -19.22 -16.80
CA ASP A 40 -0.43 -20.21 -15.73
C ASP A 40 -1.37 -19.81 -14.59
N GLU A 41 -1.87 -20.79 -13.84
CA GLU A 41 -2.86 -20.58 -12.79
C GLU A 41 -2.39 -19.58 -11.73
N SER A 42 -1.10 -19.64 -11.35
CA SER A 42 -0.51 -18.71 -10.38
C SER A 42 -0.47 -17.29 -10.94
N GLY A 43 -0.02 -17.11 -12.18
CA GLY A 43 -0.01 -15.83 -12.88
C GLY A 43 -1.41 -15.20 -12.99
N LEU A 44 -2.43 -16.01 -13.31
CA LEU A 44 -3.82 -15.55 -13.37
C LEU A 44 -4.34 -15.11 -12.00
N ARG A 45 -4.04 -15.86 -10.93
CA ARG A 45 -4.42 -15.50 -9.55
C ARG A 45 -3.74 -14.21 -9.10
N ILE A 46 -2.46 -14.03 -9.43
CA ILE A 46 -1.72 -12.79 -9.14
C ILE A 46 -2.32 -11.63 -9.93
N ALA A 47 -2.59 -11.79 -11.23
CA ALA A 47 -3.22 -10.75 -12.04
C ALA A 47 -4.59 -10.33 -11.50
N ALA A 48 -5.43 -11.28 -11.09
CA ALA A 48 -6.72 -10.98 -10.47
C ALA A 48 -6.57 -10.22 -9.14
N ALA A 49 -5.60 -10.60 -8.30
CA ALA A 49 -5.32 -9.88 -7.07
C ALA A 49 -4.82 -8.45 -7.33
N LEU A 50 -3.98 -8.24 -8.35
CA LEU A 50 -3.50 -6.92 -8.73
C LEU A 50 -4.62 -6.01 -9.24
N VAL A 51 -5.58 -6.55 -10.02
CA VAL A 51 -6.79 -5.82 -10.42
C VAL A 51 -7.57 -5.34 -9.19
N ALA A 52 -7.83 -6.26 -8.25
CA ALA A 52 -8.55 -5.90 -7.03
C ALA A 52 -7.82 -4.83 -6.20
N ILE A 53 -6.49 -4.83 -6.17
CA ILE A 53 -5.71 -3.79 -5.50
C ILE A 53 -5.89 -2.43 -6.18
N VAL A 54 -5.93 -2.36 -7.53
CA VAL A 54 -6.19 -1.10 -8.25
C VAL A 54 -7.56 -0.55 -7.88
N ASP A 55 -8.60 -1.38 -7.93
CA ASP A 55 -9.97 -0.97 -7.61
C ASP A 55 -10.05 -0.45 -6.17
N LEU A 56 -9.46 -1.19 -5.21
CA LEU A 56 -9.40 -0.78 -3.81
C LEU A 56 -8.67 0.56 -3.62
N ILE A 57 -7.57 0.80 -4.33
CA ILE A 57 -6.83 2.08 -4.24
C ILE A 57 -7.70 3.23 -4.75
N GLN A 58 -8.41 3.04 -5.86
CA GLN A 58 -9.27 4.06 -6.45
C GLN A 58 -10.44 4.44 -5.54
N GLU A 59 -11.02 3.46 -4.85
CA GLU A 59 -12.11 3.67 -3.88
C GLU A 59 -11.61 4.22 -2.55
N LEU A 60 -10.49 3.73 -2.04
CA LEU A 60 -10.01 4.06 -0.69
C LEU A 60 -9.35 5.44 -0.61
N ARG A 61 -8.59 5.85 -1.64
CA ARG A 61 -7.87 7.13 -1.64
C ARG A 61 -8.77 8.36 -1.40
N PRO A 62 -9.95 8.53 -2.04
CA PRO A 62 -10.82 9.66 -1.74
C PRO A 62 -11.35 9.61 -0.30
N LEU A 63 -11.74 8.43 0.20
CA LEU A 63 -12.21 8.26 1.58
C LEU A 63 -11.11 8.59 2.60
N TYR A 64 -9.87 8.18 2.33
CA TYR A 64 -8.72 8.51 3.15
C TYR A 64 -8.51 10.02 3.22
N ASN A 65 -8.62 10.73 2.09
CA ASN A 65 -8.48 12.18 2.03
C ASN A 65 -9.60 12.89 2.82
N GLU A 66 -10.85 12.46 2.67
CA GLU A 66 -11.99 13.00 3.44
C GLU A 66 -11.77 12.84 4.94
N ILE A 67 -11.32 11.66 5.38
CA ILE A 67 -11.03 11.40 6.80
C ILE A 67 -9.85 12.26 7.28
N THR A 68 -8.82 12.42 6.45
CA THR A 68 -7.66 13.28 6.75
C THR A 68 -8.06 14.74 6.97
N GLU A 69 -9.02 15.24 6.19
CA GLU A 69 -9.53 16.61 6.32
C GLU A 69 -10.35 16.82 7.60
N ILE A 70 -11.16 15.83 8.01
CA ILE A 70 -12.00 15.96 9.21
C ILE A 70 -11.27 15.60 10.51
N ALA A 71 -10.24 14.74 10.45
CA ALA A 71 -9.56 14.22 11.65
C ALA A 71 -9.08 15.32 12.62
N PRO A 72 -8.53 16.47 12.19
CA PRO A 72 -8.12 17.54 13.10
C PRO A 72 -9.27 18.16 13.90
N GLN A 73 -10.51 18.11 13.40
CA GLN A 73 -11.68 18.67 14.09
C GLN A 73 -12.05 17.87 15.34
N TYR A 74 -11.50 16.66 15.48
CA TYR A 74 -11.68 15.76 16.62
C TYR A 74 -10.44 15.69 17.52
N ASP A 75 -9.43 16.53 17.28
CA ASP A 75 -8.32 16.72 18.21
C ASP A 75 -8.72 17.73 19.30
N PHE A 76 -9.43 17.23 20.32
CA PHE A 76 -9.95 18.07 21.42
C PHE A 76 -8.89 18.52 22.43
N ASP A 77 -7.68 17.98 22.35
CA ASP A 77 -6.53 18.37 23.15
C ASP A 77 -5.37 18.74 22.20
N GLU A 78 -4.91 19.99 22.29
CA GLU A 78 -3.82 20.50 21.45
C GLU A 78 -2.47 19.84 21.75
N GLU A 79 -2.24 19.39 23.00
CA GLU A 79 -1.03 18.65 23.38
C GLU A 79 -1.11 17.17 22.98
N THR A 80 -2.31 16.59 22.95
CA THR A 80 -2.52 15.15 22.71
C THR A 80 -3.39 14.89 21.49
N LYS A 81 -2.80 15.00 20.30
CA LYS A 81 -3.45 14.67 19.01
C LYS A 81 -3.50 13.15 18.82
N GLY A 82 -4.54 12.51 19.37
CA GLY A 82 -4.63 11.05 19.47
C GLY A 82 -6.03 10.48 19.20
N ASN A 83 -6.81 11.12 18.32
CA ASN A 83 -8.16 10.64 18.04
C ASN A 83 -8.19 9.36 17.16
N GLY A 84 -9.34 8.66 17.17
CA GLY A 84 -9.50 7.40 16.46
C GLY A 84 -9.33 7.48 14.94
N TYR A 85 -9.66 8.62 14.31
CA TYR A 85 -9.41 8.83 12.89
C TYR A 85 -7.91 8.84 12.57
N ARG A 86 -7.09 9.46 13.42
CA ARG A 86 -5.63 9.44 13.24
C ARG A 86 -5.04 8.03 13.34
N SER A 87 -5.51 7.22 14.30
CA SER A 87 -5.11 5.82 14.39
C SER A 87 -5.55 5.00 13.17
N PHE A 88 -6.73 5.28 12.63
CA PHE A 88 -7.24 4.64 11.43
C PHE A 88 -6.41 5.01 10.19
N LEU A 89 -6.14 6.30 9.96
CA LEU A 89 -5.29 6.78 8.87
C LEU A 89 -3.91 6.14 8.93
N TYR A 90 -3.29 6.12 10.11
CA TYR A 90 -2.01 5.46 10.33
C TYR A 90 -2.03 3.96 9.95
N LEU A 91 -3.11 3.25 10.26
CA LEU A 91 -3.26 1.86 9.86
C LEU A 91 -3.31 1.72 8.34
N VAL A 92 -4.07 2.60 7.65
CA VAL A 92 -4.15 2.61 6.20
C VAL A 92 -2.77 2.86 5.58
N ASP A 93 -2.01 3.83 6.09
CA ASP A 93 -0.65 4.12 5.60
C ASP A 93 0.27 2.90 5.72
N ARG A 94 0.20 2.19 6.85
CA ARG A 94 0.95 0.94 7.05
C ARG A 94 0.52 -0.15 6.08
N CYS A 95 -0.77 -0.27 5.78
CA CYS A 95 -1.26 -1.19 4.75
C CYS A 95 -0.70 -0.84 3.37
N ILE A 96 -0.79 0.43 2.95
CA ILE A 96 -0.27 0.88 1.64
C ILE A 96 1.24 0.61 1.52
N LYS A 97 2.01 0.94 2.55
CA LYS A 97 3.45 0.67 2.59
C LYS A 97 3.74 -0.83 2.48
N HIS A 98 3.05 -1.66 3.25
CA HIS A 98 3.27 -3.11 3.22
C HIS A 98 2.90 -3.73 1.87
N THR A 99 1.77 -3.32 1.28
CA THR A 99 1.37 -3.79 -0.05
C THR A 99 2.38 -3.34 -1.12
N THR A 100 2.95 -2.15 -0.98
CA THR A 100 4.02 -1.64 -1.87
C THR A 100 5.26 -2.53 -1.80
N GLU A 101 5.68 -2.92 -0.60
CA GLU A 101 6.81 -3.84 -0.39
C GLU A 101 6.56 -5.21 -1.03
N ILE A 102 5.35 -5.77 -0.88
CA ILE A 102 4.96 -7.03 -1.54
C ILE A 102 5.00 -6.88 -3.07
N CYS A 103 4.43 -5.80 -3.61
CA CYS A 103 4.42 -5.58 -5.05
C CYS A 103 5.84 -5.39 -5.61
N ARG A 104 6.74 -4.79 -4.84
CA ARG A 104 8.17 -4.68 -5.19
C ARG A 104 8.84 -6.05 -5.22
N GLN A 105 8.64 -6.88 -4.20
CA GLN A 105 9.17 -8.25 -4.17
C GLN A 105 8.67 -9.09 -5.35
N ILE A 106 7.40 -8.94 -5.71
CA ILE A 106 6.84 -9.58 -6.92
C ILE A 106 7.55 -9.04 -8.17
N ALA A 107 7.75 -7.72 -8.29
CA ALA A 107 8.41 -7.12 -9.45
C ALA A 107 9.86 -7.58 -9.63
N GLU A 108 10.60 -7.77 -8.54
CA GLU A 108 11.96 -8.29 -8.51
C GLU A 108 11.99 -9.81 -8.79
N GLY A 109 11.02 -10.55 -8.23
CA GLY A 109 10.96 -12.00 -8.28
C GLY A 109 10.30 -12.57 -9.54
N ARG A 110 9.47 -11.81 -10.27
CA ARG A 110 8.65 -12.31 -11.39
C ARG A 110 9.44 -12.96 -12.52
N GLY A 111 10.71 -12.58 -12.73
CA GLY A 111 11.60 -13.22 -13.71
C GLY A 111 12.27 -14.52 -13.23
N SER A 112 12.13 -14.85 -11.94
CA SER A 112 12.73 -16.03 -11.32
C SER A 112 12.01 -17.33 -11.70
N LYS A 113 12.72 -18.45 -11.58
CA LYS A 113 12.15 -19.80 -11.79
C LYS A 113 11.01 -20.14 -10.83
N LEU A 114 10.85 -19.39 -9.72
CA LEU A 114 9.74 -19.56 -8.77
C LEU A 114 8.37 -19.24 -9.38
N PHE A 115 8.32 -18.44 -10.45
CA PHE A 115 7.08 -18.07 -11.16
C PHE A 115 6.99 -18.67 -12.58
N ARG A 116 8.03 -19.39 -13.04
CA ARG A 116 7.97 -20.10 -14.34
C ARG A 116 7.38 -21.49 -14.12
N LYS A 117 6.62 -21.97 -15.11
CA LYS A 117 6.25 -23.39 -15.25
C LYS A 117 7.43 -24.27 -14.83
N THR A 118 7.20 -25.09 -13.83
CA THR A 118 8.04 -26.20 -13.46
C THR A 118 8.38 -27.00 -14.73
N ASN A 119 9.64 -26.92 -15.17
CA ASN A 119 10.22 -27.99 -15.97
C ASN A 119 10.39 -29.18 -15.02
N TYR A 120 9.32 -29.96 -14.83
CA TYR A 120 9.49 -31.38 -14.54
C TYR A 120 9.74 -32.05 -15.90
N MET A 121 11.01 -32.27 -16.21
CA MET A 121 11.41 -33.38 -17.09
C MET A 121 11.62 -34.61 -16.23
#